data_AF-A0A1F9M1L6-F1
#
_entry.id   AF-A0A1F9M1L6-F1
#
_cell.length_a   1.000
_cell.length_b   1.000
_cell.length_c   1.000
_cell.angle_alpha   90.00
_cell.angle_beta   90.00
_cell.angle_gamma   90.00
#
_symmetry.space_group_name_H-M   'P 1'
#
loop_
_entity.id
_entity.type
_entity.pdbx_description
1 polymer ?
#
loop_
_entity_poly.entity_id
_entity_poly.type
_entity_poly.pdbx_seq_one_letter_code
_entity_poly.pdbx_strand_id
1 'polypeptide(L)'
;MTIEQNTATDPSPLPGNRLVPILREGIGVIKMICYKKFRDHLARRYPHRPSGDTSRLAGALLNELFGTPNHEPHFVAFVRENQEVLDTELRGIATTFAELRIPITDALRMHFLCDSQEGVDSGAILARAHALGILLVDRQVPLPKNFLNLVRSLGKSFNLLIPAETPGQEETSPAGEALQ
;
A
#
# COMPACT_ATOMS: atom_id res chain seq x y z
N MET A 1 -24.30 -45.20 -36.55
CA MET A 1 -23.46 -44.08 -37.01
C MET A 1 -24.31 -42.83 -36.84
N THR A 2 -24.50 -42.28 -35.64
CA THR A 2 -23.50 -41.70 -34.71
C THR A 2 -22.58 -40.74 -35.45
N ILE A 3 -22.75 -39.42 -35.27
CA ILE A 3 -21.86 -38.56 -34.48
C ILE A 3 -22.69 -37.36 -33.98
N GLU A 4 -22.97 -37.32 -32.67
CA GLU A 4 -23.34 -36.09 -31.96
C GLU A 4 -22.10 -35.19 -31.87
N GLN A 5 -22.23 -33.93 -32.26
CA GLN A 5 -21.19 -32.93 -32.05
C GLN A 5 -21.22 -32.52 -30.58
N ASN A 6 -20.30 -33.11 -29.82
CA ASN A 6 -20.06 -32.79 -28.42
C ASN A 6 -19.38 -31.41 -28.30
N THR A 7 -19.94 -30.62 -27.40
CA THR A 7 -19.57 -29.29 -26.93
C THR A 7 -18.07 -29.15 -26.64
N ALA A 8 -17.38 -28.27 -27.38
CA ALA A 8 -16.13 -27.68 -26.91
C ALA A 8 -16.48 -26.42 -26.11
N THR A 9 -16.79 -26.61 -24.82
CA THR A 9 -16.77 -25.53 -23.84
C THR A 9 -15.33 -25.05 -23.76
N ASP A 10 -15.08 -23.87 -24.31
CA ASP A 10 -13.87 -23.08 -24.07
C ASP A 10 -13.59 -23.08 -22.56
N PRO A 11 -12.42 -23.54 -22.08
CA PRO A 11 -12.08 -23.41 -20.67
C PRO A 11 -11.88 -21.92 -20.38
N SER A 12 -12.99 -21.26 -20.03
CA SER A 12 -12.96 -19.96 -19.38
C SER A 12 -11.88 -20.00 -18.29
N PRO A 13 -10.93 -19.05 -18.26
CA PRO A 13 -9.87 -19.11 -17.27
C PRO A 13 -10.51 -19.17 -15.89
N LEU A 14 -10.17 -20.22 -15.14
CA LEU A 14 -10.51 -20.33 -13.72
C LEU A 14 -10.24 -18.96 -13.07
N PRO A 15 -11.10 -18.45 -12.17
CA PRO A 15 -10.95 -17.11 -11.59
C PRO A 15 -9.64 -17.03 -10.78
N GLY A 16 -8.55 -16.74 -11.47
CA GLY A 16 -7.18 -16.79 -11.00
C GLY A 16 -6.91 -15.60 -10.08
N ASN A 17 -6.79 -15.89 -8.79
CA ASN A 17 -6.05 -15.14 -7.79
C ASN A 17 -6.15 -13.60 -7.85
N ARG A 18 -7.35 -13.02 -7.70
CA ARG A 18 -7.54 -11.56 -7.50
C ARG A 18 -6.91 -11.02 -6.21
N LEU A 19 -6.31 -11.88 -5.38
CA LEU A 19 -5.77 -11.50 -4.08
C LEU A 19 -4.54 -10.59 -4.19
N VAL A 20 -3.61 -10.88 -5.11
CA VAL A 20 -2.37 -10.09 -5.25
C VAL A 20 -2.69 -8.63 -5.64
N PRO A 21 -3.54 -8.34 -6.66
CA PRO A 21 -3.97 -6.97 -6.94
C PRO A 21 -4.61 -6.26 -5.72
N ILE A 22 -5.49 -6.93 -4.98
CA ILE A 22 -6.14 -6.35 -3.80
C ILE A 22 -5.12 -6.04 -2.68
N LEU A 23 -4.14 -6.91 -2.48
CA LEU A 23 -3.06 -6.66 -1.52
C LEU A 23 -2.17 -5.50 -1.95
N ARG A 24 -1.89 -5.36 -3.25
CA ARG A 24 -1.14 -4.23 -3.82
C ARG A 24 -1.85 -2.90 -3.58
N GLU A 25 -3.16 -2.84 -3.79
CA GLU A 25 -3.98 -1.67 -3.43
C GLU A 25 -3.86 -1.35 -1.94
N GLY A 26 -3.93 -2.38 -1.09
CA GLY A 26 -3.76 -2.21 0.35
C GLY A 26 -2.39 -1.66 0.75
N ILE A 27 -1.31 -2.15 0.12
CA ILE A 27 0.04 -1.61 0.26
C ILE A 27 0.10 -0.15 -0.21
N GLY A 28 -0.59 0.18 -1.31
CA GLY A 28 -0.71 1.54 -1.83
C GLY A 28 -1.31 2.53 -0.82
N VAL A 29 -2.36 2.12 -0.10
CA VAL A 29 -2.95 2.95 0.98
C VAL A 29 -1.93 3.20 2.10
N ILE A 30 -1.18 2.18 2.53
CA ILE A 30 -0.12 2.37 3.54
C ILE A 30 0.97 3.31 3.03
N LYS A 31 1.41 3.14 1.78
CA LYS A 31 2.37 4.04 1.12
C LYS A 31 1.89 5.50 1.13
N MET A 32 0.61 5.74 0.86
CA MET A 32 0.01 7.08 0.87
C MET A 32 -0.01 7.69 2.28
N ILE A 33 -0.34 6.89 3.30
CA ILE A 33 -0.30 7.33 4.72
C ILE A 33 1.13 7.70 5.11
N CYS A 34 2.11 6.86 4.76
CA CYS A 34 3.52 7.11 5.02
C CYS A 34 3.97 8.40 4.33
N TYR A 35 3.66 8.56 3.04
CA TYR A 35 3.99 9.77 2.28
C TYR A 35 3.48 11.04 2.96
N LYS A 36 2.20 11.06 3.37
CA LYS A 36 1.60 12.22 4.04
C LYS A 36 2.34 12.54 5.34
N LYS A 37 2.61 11.52 6.16
CA LYS A 37 3.33 11.66 7.44
C LYS A 37 4.78 12.12 7.24
N PHE A 38 5.49 11.56 6.27
CA PHE A 38 6.85 11.94 5.93
C PHE A 38 6.92 13.38 5.43
N ARG A 39 6.06 13.75 4.47
CA ARG A 39 6.01 15.12 3.95
C ARG A 39 5.72 16.14 5.05
N ASP A 40 4.72 15.89 5.89
CA ASP A 40 4.35 16.81 6.97
C ASP A 40 5.48 16.92 8.02
N HIS A 41 6.20 15.82 8.29
CA HIS A 41 7.38 15.83 9.15
C HIS A 41 8.53 16.64 8.54
N LEU A 42 8.88 16.36 7.28
CA LEU A 42 9.98 17.01 6.56
C LEU A 42 9.74 18.51 6.38
N ALA A 43 8.50 18.93 6.14
CA ALA A 43 8.12 20.34 6.08
C ALA A 43 8.37 21.07 7.42
N ARG A 44 8.16 20.39 8.55
CA ARG A 44 8.44 20.96 9.88
C ARG A 44 9.92 20.92 10.23
N ARG A 45 10.61 19.84 9.85
CA ARG A 45 12.03 19.61 10.16
C ARG A 45 12.97 20.46 9.30
N TYR A 46 12.57 20.76 8.07
CA TYR A 46 13.33 21.57 7.12
C TYR A 46 12.50 22.76 6.62
N PRO A 47 12.09 23.69 7.50
CA PRO A 47 11.14 24.75 7.17
C PRO A 47 11.66 25.77 6.15
N HIS A 48 12.98 25.84 5.97
CA HIS A 48 13.62 26.71 4.97
C HIS A 48 13.59 26.14 3.56
N ARG A 49 13.24 24.85 3.40
CA ARG A 49 13.15 24.23 2.07
C ARG A 49 11.81 24.54 1.41
N PRO A 50 11.77 24.68 0.08
CA PRO A 50 10.52 24.77 -0.67
C PRO A 50 9.58 23.58 -0.38
N SER A 51 8.27 23.83 -0.45
CA SER A 51 7.25 22.79 -0.27
C SER A 51 7.36 21.67 -1.32
N GLY A 52 7.79 22.00 -2.55
CA GLY A 52 8.08 21.04 -3.59
C GLY A 52 9.21 20.08 -3.21
N ASP A 53 10.27 20.59 -2.59
CA ASP A 53 11.44 19.80 -2.19
C ASP A 53 11.10 18.83 -1.05
N THR A 54 10.35 19.27 -0.04
CA THR A 54 9.93 18.41 1.07
C THR A 54 8.96 17.31 0.61
N SER A 55 8.11 17.62 -0.37
CA SER A 55 7.26 16.62 -1.04
C SER A 55 8.09 15.60 -1.82
N ARG A 56 9.11 16.06 -2.55
CA ARG A 56 10.00 15.21 -3.33
C ARG A 56 10.88 14.33 -2.45
N LEU A 57 11.39 14.87 -1.34
CA LEU A 57 12.10 14.11 -0.30
C LEU A 57 11.21 13.01 0.29
N ALA A 58 9.95 13.32 0.62
CA ALA A 58 9.01 12.32 1.14
C ALA A 58 8.78 11.17 0.15
N GLY A 59 8.68 11.49 -1.15
CA GLY A 59 8.56 10.49 -2.21
C GLY A 59 9.82 9.64 -2.34
N ALA A 60 11.01 10.26 -2.34
CA ALA A 60 12.29 9.55 -2.36
C ALA A 60 12.46 8.63 -1.13
N LEU A 61 12.12 9.12 0.06
CA LEU A 61 12.15 8.36 1.31
C LEU A 61 11.22 7.13 1.25
N LEU A 62 10.03 7.30 0.70
CA LEU A 62 9.07 6.20 0.51
C LEU A 62 9.57 5.17 -0.49
N ASN A 63 10.16 5.61 -1.61
CA ASN A 63 10.71 4.74 -2.63
C ASN A 63 11.89 3.93 -2.10
N GLU A 64 12.77 4.57 -1.32
CA GLU A 64 13.86 3.91 -0.59
C GLU A 64 13.36 2.85 0.39
N LEU A 65 12.28 3.16 1.13
CA LEU A 65 11.70 2.24 2.11
C LEU A 65 11.10 0.99 1.47
N PHE A 66 10.46 1.13 0.30
CA PHE A 66 9.76 0.04 -0.39
C PHE A 66 10.54 -0.54 -1.58
N GLY A 67 11.76 -0.08 -1.85
CA GLY A 67 12.55 -0.58 -2.97
C GLY A 67 11.95 -0.27 -4.34
N THR A 68 11.25 0.85 -4.49
CA THR A 68 10.65 1.28 -5.76
C THR A 68 11.30 2.57 -6.28
N PRO A 69 12.60 2.56 -6.64
CA PRO A 69 13.29 3.77 -7.10
C PRO A 69 12.69 4.31 -8.39
N ASN A 70 12.65 5.64 -8.53
CA ASN A 70 12.34 6.28 -9.82
C ASN A 70 13.66 6.49 -10.59
N HIS A 71 13.76 5.89 -11.77
CA HIS A 71 14.96 5.91 -12.63
C HIS A 71 15.04 7.11 -13.58
N GLU A 72 14.03 7.98 -13.61
CA GLU A 72 14.07 9.19 -14.42
C GLU A 72 15.23 10.11 -13.96
N PRO A 73 16.02 10.68 -14.89
CA PRO A 73 17.31 11.31 -14.57
C PRO A 73 17.24 12.40 -13.49
N HIS A 74 16.17 13.20 -13.51
CA HIS A 74 16.00 14.28 -12.55
C HIS A 74 15.76 13.75 -11.13
N PHE A 75 15.02 12.65 -10.95
CA PHE A 75 14.82 12.03 -9.63
C PHE A 75 16.11 11.39 -9.11
N VAL A 76 16.87 10.71 -9.98
CA VAL A 76 18.17 10.14 -9.62
C VAL A 76 19.13 11.23 -9.14
N ALA A 77 19.23 12.34 -9.88
CA ALA A 77 20.05 13.48 -9.48
C ALA A 77 19.65 14.04 -8.11
N PHE A 78 18.34 14.21 -7.89
CA PHE A 78 17.81 14.71 -6.62
C PHE A 78 18.10 13.79 -5.43
N VAL A 79 17.93 12.47 -5.60
CA VAL A 79 18.27 11.48 -4.56
C VAL A 79 19.76 11.56 -4.23
N ARG A 80 20.62 11.58 -5.25
CA ARG A 80 22.08 11.70 -5.07
C ARG A 80 22.47 12.96 -4.31
N GLU A 81 21.88 14.10 -4.65
CA GLU A 81 22.13 15.40 -4.00
C GLU A 81 21.62 15.46 -2.55
N ASN A 82 20.66 14.60 -2.18
CA ASN A 82 20.03 14.60 -0.86
C ASN A 82 20.27 13.30 -0.07
N GLN A 83 21.25 12.49 -0.47
CA GLN A 83 21.47 11.16 0.09
C GLN A 83 21.65 11.19 1.62
N GLU A 84 22.45 12.13 2.13
CA GLU A 84 22.69 12.26 3.57
C GLU A 84 21.41 12.56 4.37
N VAL A 85 20.54 13.39 3.80
CA VAL A 85 19.23 13.70 4.39
C VAL A 85 18.36 12.45 4.38
N LEU A 86 18.26 11.77 3.24
CA LEU A 86 17.48 10.53 3.12
C LEU A 86 17.95 9.45 4.10
N ASP A 87 19.25 9.23 4.19
CA ASP A 87 19.83 8.24 5.11
C ASP A 87 19.54 8.58 6.57
N THR A 88 19.58 9.87 6.93
CA THR A 88 19.26 10.35 8.28
C THR A 88 17.79 10.11 8.60
N GLU A 89 16.89 10.45 7.68
CA GLU A 89 15.46 10.28 7.86
C GLU A 89 15.06 8.80 7.89
N LEU A 90 15.67 7.95 7.04
CA LEU A 90 15.47 6.50 7.03
C LEU A 90 15.83 5.86 8.36
N ARG A 91 17.00 6.20 8.92
CA ARG A 91 17.42 5.72 10.25
C ARG A 91 16.47 6.18 11.36
N GLY A 92 15.85 7.35 11.18
CA GLY A 92 14.88 7.91 12.12
C GLY A 92 13.47 7.31 12.03
N ILE A 93 13.13 6.55 10.98
CA ILE A 93 11.73 6.11 10.75
C ILE A 93 11.16 5.37 11.96
N ALA A 94 11.91 4.39 12.48
CA ALA A 94 11.43 3.54 13.56
C ALA A 94 11.12 4.32 14.85
N THR A 95 11.83 5.41 15.11
CA THR A 95 11.62 6.24 16.31
C THR A 95 10.64 7.36 16.07
N THR A 96 10.77 8.06 14.94
CA THR A 96 9.98 9.26 14.61
C THR A 96 8.54 8.92 14.26
N PHE A 97 8.30 7.76 13.64
CA PHE A 97 6.98 7.27 13.26
C PHE A 97 6.66 5.95 13.94
N ALA A 98 6.86 5.91 15.27
CA ALA A 98 6.65 4.71 16.07
C ALA A 98 5.24 4.12 15.86
N GLU A 99 4.23 4.97 15.66
CA GLU A 99 2.85 4.55 15.38
C GLU A 99 2.68 3.84 14.02
N LEU A 100 3.59 4.08 13.08
CA LEU A 100 3.58 3.47 11.75
C LEU A 100 4.41 2.20 11.64
N ARG A 101 5.19 1.82 12.67
CA ARG A 101 6.06 0.63 12.60
C ARG A 101 5.30 -0.65 12.28
N ILE A 102 4.17 -0.89 12.94
CA ILE A 102 3.30 -2.05 12.67
C ILE A 102 2.77 -1.99 11.22
N PRO A 103 2.10 -0.90 10.78
CA PRO A 103 1.64 -0.77 9.40
C PRO A 103 2.74 -0.95 8.34
N ILE A 104 3.92 -0.37 8.56
CA ILE A 104 5.06 -0.47 7.64
C ILE A 104 5.60 -1.91 7.63
N THR A 105 5.77 -2.54 8.78
CA THR A 105 6.19 -3.95 8.88
C THR A 105 5.26 -4.86 8.09
N ASP A 106 3.95 -4.71 8.29
CA ASP A 106 2.95 -5.53 7.63
C ASP A 106 2.92 -5.29 6.12
N ALA A 107 3.03 -4.02 5.70
CA ALA A 107 3.06 -3.65 4.29
C ALA A 107 4.32 -4.16 3.58
N LEU A 108 5.50 -4.07 4.20
CA LEU A 108 6.75 -4.59 3.61
C LEU A 108 6.73 -6.11 3.45
N ARG A 109 6.18 -6.83 4.45
CA ARG A 109 6.02 -8.29 4.36
C ARG A 109 5.01 -8.69 3.29
N MET A 110 3.88 -7.99 3.20
CA MET A 110 2.91 -8.22 2.13
C MET A 110 3.48 -7.88 0.76
N HIS A 111 4.27 -6.81 0.66
CA HIS A 111 4.96 -6.42 -0.56
C HIS A 111 5.89 -7.53 -1.02
N PHE A 112 6.76 -8.03 -0.14
CA PHE A 112 7.65 -9.16 -0.42
C PHE A 112 6.88 -10.43 -0.84
N LEU A 113 5.78 -10.76 -0.17
CA LEU A 113 4.97 -11.92 -0.54
C LEU A 113 4.34 -11.76 -1.93
N CYS A 114 3.84 -10.57 -2.27
CA CYS A 114 3.31 -10.30 -3.60
C CYS A 114 4.42 -10.35 -4.66
N ASP A 115 5.59 -9.76 -4.38
CA ASP A 115 6.74 -9.79 -5.28
C ASP A 115 7.19 -11.24 -5.55
N SER A 116 7.30 -12.06 -4.51
CA SER A 116 7.69 -13.47 -4.63
C SER A 116 6.71 -14.28 -5.48
N GLN A 117 5.41 -14.00 -5.41
CA GLN A 117 4.40 -14.66 -6.25
C GLN A 117 4.49 -14.23 -7.72
N GLU A 118 5.04 -13.04 -7.98
CA GLU A 118 5.25 -12.48 -9.32
C GLU A 118 6.68 -12.75 -9.84
N GLY A 119 7.51 -13.48 -9.10
CA GLY A 119 8.89 -13.81 -9.47
C GLY A 119 9.90 -12.69 -9.26
N VAL A 120 9.56 -11.66 -8.48
CA VAL A 120 10.43 -10.54 -8.11
C VAL A 120 11.07 -10.80 -6.74
N ASP A 121 12.39 -10.62 -6.63
CA ASP A 121 13.11 -10.70 -5.35
C ASP A 121 13.27 -9.32 -4.71
N SER A 122 12.55 -9.09 -3.61
CA SER A 122 12.68 -7.91 -2.76
C SER A 122 13.22 -8.22 -1.35
N GLY A 123 13.89 -9.37 -1.19
CA GLY A 123 14.46 -9.80 0.10
C GLY A 123 15.45 -8.79 0.70
N ALA A 124 16.22 -8.10 -0.16
CA ALA A 124 17.13 -7.04 0.27
C ALA A 124 16.41 -5.86 0.95
N ILE A 125 15.17 -5.56 0.54
CA ILE A 125 14.37 -4.47 1.13
C ILE A 125 13.94 -4.85 2.55
N LEU A 126 13.48 -6.09 2.75
CA LEU A 126 13.16 -6.59 4.09
C LEU A 126 14.39 -6.62 5.00
N ALA A 127 15.54 -7.09 4.49
CA ALA A 127 16.79 -7.13 5.25
C ALA A 127 17.24 -5.74 5.69
N ARG A 128 17.13 -4.74 4.79
CA ARG A 128 17.44 -3.34 5.11
C ARG A 128 16.47 -2.76 6.13
N ALA A 129 15.17 -2.99 5.98
CA ALA A 129 14.17 -2.53 6.95
C ALA A 129 14.39 -3.14 8.35
N HIS A 130 14.85 -4.39 8.41
CA HIS A 130 15.28 -5.02 9.64
C HIS A 130 16.51 -4.33 10.25
N ALA A 131 17.55 -4.08 9.46
CA ALA A 131 18.76 -3.37 9.92
C ALA A 131 18.48 -1.95 10.43
N LEU A 132 17.46 -1.27 9.89
CA LEU A 132 17.01 0.04 10.33
C LEU A 132 16.06 0.00 11.55
N GLY A 133 15.77 -1.19 12.10
CA GLY A 133 14.86 -1.35 13.24
C GLY A 133 13.37 -1.10 12.91
N ILE A 134 13.03 -0.98 11.62
CA ILE A 134 11.66 -0.73 11.16
C ILE A 134 10.84 -2.02 11.26
N LEU A 135 11.43 -3.15 10.85
CA LEU A 135 10.77 -4.45 10.85
C LEU A 135 10.65 -5.02 12.27
N LEU A 136 9.43 -5.32 12.70
CA LEU A 136 9.17 -5.98 13.99
C LEU A 136 9.31 -7.50 13.85
N VAL A 137 10.44 -8.05 14.34
CA VAL A 137 10.78 -9.47 14.18
C VAL A 137 9.79 -10.39 14.90
N ASP A 138 9.44 -10.07 16.15
CA ASP A 138 8.54 -10.89 16.99
C ASP A 138 7.08 -10.85 16.53
N ARG A 139 6.76 -9.93 15.61
CA ARG A 139 5.43 -9.85 15.02
C ARG A 139 5.26 -10.97 14.02
N GLN A 140 4.19 -11.75 14.12
CA GLN A 140 3.84 -12.74 13.10
C GLN A 140 3.52 -12.07 11.75
N VAL A 141 3.80 -12.75 10.64
CA VAL A 141 3.40 -12.29 9.30
C VAL A 141 1.88 -12.23 9.26
N PRO A 142 1.27 -11.07 8.91
CA PRO A 142 -0.17 -10.96 8.93
C PRO A 142 -0.81 -11.88 7.88
N LEU A 143 -2.00 -12.42 8.18
CA LEU A 143 -2.83 -13.02 7.13
C LEU A 143 -3.38 -11.92 6.20
N PRO A 144 -3.63 -12.19 4.91
CA PRO A 144 -4.17 -11.21 3.96
C PRO A 144 -5.40 -10.45 4.48
N LYS A 145 -6.36 -11.18 5.09
CA LYS A 145 -7.57 -10.59 5.69
C LYS A 145 -7.24 -9.60 6.82
N ASN A 146 -6.27 -9.94 7.68
CA ASN A 146 -5.88 -9.09 8.81
C ASN A 146 -5.18 -7.82 8.33
N PHE A 147 -4.31 -7.95 7.32
CA PHE A 147 -3.69 -6.80 6.67
C PHE A 147 -4.75 -5.87 6.04
N LEU A 148 -5.71 -6.40 5.28
CA LEU A 148 -6.75 -5.58 4.66
C LEU A 148 -7.69 -4.92 5.69
N ASN A 149 -7.93 -5.55 6.84
CA ASN A 149 -8.66 -4.93 7.95
C ASN A 149 -7.87 -3.75 8.54
N LEU A 150 -6.55 -3.93 8.75
CA LEU A 150 -5.66 -2.86 9.21
C LEU A 150 -5.68 -1.68 8.23
N VAL A 151 -5.52 -1.97 6.93
CA VAL A 151 -5.57 -0.96 5.87
C VAL A 151 -6.90 -0.21 5.88
N ARG A 152 -8.04 -0.90 5.99
CA ARG A 152 -9.36 -0.24 6.05
C ARG A 152 -9.50 0.65 7.28
N SER A 153 -9.04 0.20 8.44
CA SER A 153 -9.07 0.97 9.68
C SER A 153 -8.23 2.25 9.57
N LEU A 154 -6.99 2.13 9.08
CA LEU A 154 -6.09 3.25 8.89
C LEU A 154 -6.55 4.19 7.76
N GLY A 155 -6.99 3.64 6.63
CA GLY A 155 -7.50 4.44 5.51
C GLY A 155 -8.67 5.33 5.94
N LYS A 156 -9.56 4.83 6.81
CA LYS A 156 -10.64 5.64 7.42
C LYS A 156 -10.08 6.73 8.34
N SER A 157 -9.16 6.40 9.25
CA SER A 157 -8.64 7.40 10.20
C SER A 157 -7.85 8.52 9.52
N PHE A 158 -7.32 8.28 8.32
CA PHE A 158 -6.63 9.27 7.49
C PHE A 158 -7.51 9.92 6.41
N ASN A 159 -8.82 9.62 6.38
CA ASN A 159 -9.77 10.09 5.35
C ASN A 159 -9.35 9.76 3.90
N LEU A 160 -8.74 8.60 3.70
CA LEU A 160 -8.29 8.11 2.39
C LEU A 160 -9.27 7.14 1.72
N LEU A 161 -10.25 6.62 2.48
CA LEU A 161 -11.27 5.71 1.98
C LEU A 161 -12.64 6.38 2.13
N ILE A 162 -13.31 6.59 1.00
CA ILE A 162 -14.71 7.02 0.98
C ILE A 162 -15.57 5.80 1.34
N PRO A 163 -16.53 5.89 2.27
CA PRO A 163 -17.50 4.82 2.46
C PRO A 163 -18.19 4.56 1.12
N ALA A 164 -18.19 3.31 0.64
CA ALA A 164 -19.04 2.96 -0.49
C ALA A 164 -20.48 3.28 -0.11
N GLU A 165 -21.15 4.13 -0.88
CA GLU A 165 -22.58 4.32 -0.77
C GLU A 165 -23.22 2.94 -0.97
N THR A 166 -23.90 2.44 0.05
CA THR A 166 -24.74 1.25 -0.07
C THR A 166 -25.74 1.54 -1.17
N PRO A 167 -25.85 0.73 -2.25
CA PRO A 167 -26.91 0.92 -3.23
C PRO A 167 -28.24 0.90 -2.48
N GLY A 168 -29.00 1.98 -2.63
CA GLY A 168 -30.26 2.17 -1.97
C GLY A 168 -31.13 0.92 -2.13
N GLN A 169 -31.66 0.44 -1.01
CA GLN A 169 -32.78 -0.48 -1.03
C GLN A 169 -33.90 0.26 -1.76
N GLU A 170 -34.16 -0.10 -3.02
CA GLU A 170 -35.38 0.31 -3.71
C GLU A 170 -36.55 -0.10 -2.82
N GLU A 171 -37.25 0.90 -2.30
CA GLU A 171 -38.52 0.75 -1.62
C GLU A 171 -39.45 -0.01 -2.56
N THR A 172 -39.68 -1.29 -2.26
CA THR A 172 -40.84 -2.01 -2.79
C THR A 172 -42.07 -1.37 -2.17
N SER A 173 -42.58 -0.34 -2.82
CA SER A 173 -43.90 0.22 -2.58
C SER A 173 -44.95 -0.87 -2.84
N PRO A 174 -45.79 -1.26 -1.87
CA PRO A 174 -46.98 -2.02 -2.19
C PRO A 174 -48.04 -1.02 -2.63
N ALA A 175 -48.31 -1.02 -3.93
CA ALA A 175 -49.56 -0.51 -4.47
C ALA A 175 -50.72 -1.42 -3.99
N GLY A 176 -51.78 -0.82 -3.46
CA GLY A 176 -53.13 -1.41 -3.50
C GLY A 176 -53.93 -1.41 -2.19
N GLU A 177 -55.06 -0.69 -2.24
CA GLU A 177 -56.35 -0.99 -1.58
C GLU A 177 -56.45 -0.76 -0.05
N ALA A 178 -57.51 -0.17 0.53
CA ALA A 178 -58.89 0.07 0.10
C ALA A 178 -59.55 1.22 0.90
N LEU A 179 -60.58 1.80 0.28
CA LEU A 179 -61.78 2.47 0.83
C LEU A 179 -61.82 2.86 2.33
N GLN A 180 -62.05 4.16 2.59
CA GLN A 180 -63.32 4.68 3.14
C GLN A 180 -63.39 6.21 3.04
#